data_AF-A0A357VQ86-F1
#
_entry.id   AF-A0A357VQ86-F1
#
_cell.length_a   1.000
_cell.length_b   1.000
_cell.length_c   1.000
_cell.angle_alpha   90.00
_cell.angle_beta   90.00
_cell.angle_gamma   90.00
#
_symmetry.space_group_name_H-M   'P 1'
#
loop_
_entity.id
_entity.type
_entity.pdbx_description
1 polymer ?
#
loop_
_entity_poly.entity_id
_entity_poly.type
_entity_poly.pdbx_seq_one_letter_code
_entity_poly.pdbx_strand_id
1 'polypeptide(L)'
;MKQKSHICPKCEKTTSKVHDYRIQKIKDIPLLGKKTFIVLKKKRYVCKYCGKKFCEYIYFLPRYRKITNSLTFYIFTKLKNHYSIKDIAKLTSVSVTTVMRLFDIIGMETNFEVLPEVISINEFKGNSGGRKYHCMIGNPKRRKILDSLKAENTYSYSIRIVIHHFQQINSNVIHQRNRH
;
A
#
# COMPACT_ATOMS: atom_id res chain seq x y z
N MET A 1 -38.44 -2.92 -0.85
CA MET A 1 -37.20 -2.54 -0.11
C MET A 1 -37.28 -1.06 0.26
N LYS A 2 -37.20 -0.70 1.56
CA LYS A 2 -37.21 0.70 2.01
C LYS A 2 -36.01 1.48 1.45
N GLN A 3 -36.24 2.72 1.04
CA GLN A 3 -35.22 3.57 0.41
C GLN A 3 -34.27 4.14 1.48
N LYS A 4 -33.04 3.62 1.55
CA LYS A 4 -32.01 4.11 2.49
C LYS A 4 -31.52 5.50 2.06
N SER A 5 -31.48 6.43 3.01
CA SER A 5 -30.92 7.76 2.81
C SER A 5 -29.40 7.75 2.96
N HIS A 6 -28.71 8.63 2.24
CA HIS A 6 -27.25 8.78 2.27
C HIS A 6 -26.85 10.25 2.35
N ILE A 7 -25.72 10.51 3.00
CA ILE A 7 -25.11 11.84 3.13
C ILE A 7 -24.34 12.17 1.86
N CYS A 8 -24.57 13.37 1.29
CA CYS A 8 -23.83 13.82 0.13
C CYS A 8 -22.37 14.12 0.48
N PRO A 9 -21.37 13.54 -0.21
CA PRO A 9 -19.96 13.78 0.07
C PRO A 9 -19.45 15.15 -0.41
N LYS A 10 -20.32 16.04 -0.92
CA LYS A 10 -19.96 17.39 -1.40
C LYS A 10 -20.53 18.49 -0.52
N CYS A 11 -21.81 18.38 -0.14
CA CYS A 11 -22.51 19.40 0.65
C CYS A 11 -23.15 18.87 1.92
N GLU A 12 -22.88 17.61 2.28
CA GLU A 12 -23.31 16.94 3.52
C GLU A 12 -24.83 16.82 3.73
N LYS A 13 -25.64 17.34 2.80
CA LYS A 13 -27.09 17.17 2.81
C LYS A 13 -27.49 15.74 2.48
N THR A 14 -28.50 15.24 3.19
CA THR A 14 -29.05 13.91 3.00
C THR A 14 -29.86 13.80 1.70
N THR A 15 -29.70 12.70 0.98
CA THR A 15 -30.50 12.35 -0.19
C THR A 15 -30.84 10.86 -0.20
N SER A 16 -32.07 10.52 -0.58
CA SER A 16 -32.50 9.15 -0.91
C SER A 16 -32.70 8.96 -2.42
N LYS A 17 -32.49 10.01 -3.23
CA LYS A 17 -32.76 9.99 -4.67
C LYS A 17 -31.71 9.15 -5.38
N VAL A 18 -32.15 8.00 -5.91
CA VAL A 18 -31.36 7.13 -6.77
C VAL A 18 -31.32 7.75 -8.18
N HIS A 19 -30.13 7.81 -8.76
CA HIS A 19 -29.90 8.24 -10.14
C HIS A 19 -29.93 7.05 -11.10
N ASP A 20 -29.10 6.03 -10.83
CA ASP A 20 -28.96 4.83 -11.64
C ASP A 20 -28.45 3.66 -10.80
N TYR A 21 -28.50 2.47 -11.39
CA TYR A 21 -27.85 1.26 -10.87
C TYR A 21 -26.66 0.89 -11.75
N ARG A 22 -25.59 0.39 -11.15
CA ARG A 22 -24.43 -0.13 -11.88
C ARG A 22 -24.11 -1.53 -11.43
N ILE A 23 -23.86 -2.41 -12.39
CA ILE A 23 -23.32 -3.74 -12.12
C ILE A 23 -21.79 -3.65 -12.17
N GLN A 24 -21.13 -4.21 -11.17
CA GLN A 24 -19.67 -4.28 -11.10
C GLN A 24 -19.23 -5.69 -10.74
N LYS A 25 -18.37 -6.28 -11.55
CA LYS A 25 -17.66 -7.52 -11.23
C LYS A 25 -16.43 -7.20 -10.37
N ILE A 26 -16.36 -7.80 -9.18
CA ILE A 26 -15.34 -7.59 -8.15
C ILE A 26 -14.63 -8.92 -7.94
N LYS A 27 -13.31 -8.91 -7.78
CA LYS A 27 -12.53 -10.10 -7.45
C LYS A 27 -12.53 -10.33 -5.95
N ASP A 28 -12.68 -11.58 -5.54
CA ASP A 28 -12.65 -11.98 -4.13
C ASP A 28 -11.69 -13.15 -3.91
N ILE A 29 -11.54 -13.59 -2.66
CA ILE A 29 -10.66 -14.69 -2.25
C ILE A 29 -10.94 -15.93 -3.13
N PRO A 30 -9.89 -16.60 -3.66
CA PRO A 30 -10.06 -17.86 -4.37
C PRO A 30 -10.72 -18.91 -3.47
N LEU A 31 -11.83 -19.48 -3.92
CA LEU A 31 -12.57 -20.50 -3.21
C LEU A 31 -12.27 -21.86 -3.85
N LEU A 32 -11.84 -22.84 -3.06
CA LEU A 32 -11.47 -24.18 -3.53
C LEU A 32 -10.46 -24.16 -4.71
N GLY A 33 -9.50 -23.24 -4.66
CA GLY A 33 -8.49 -23.06 -5.71
C GLY A 33 -9.02 -22.47 -7.03
N LYS A 34 -10.30 -22.04 -7.08
CA LYS A 34 -10.91 -21.42 -8.25
C LYS A 34 -10.98 -19.91 -8.10
N LYS A 35 -11.01 -19.21 -9.24
CA LYS A 35 -11.09 -17.75 -9.33
C LYS A 35 -12.50 -17.30 -8.94
N THR A 36 -12.62 -16.50 -7.88
CA THR A 36 -13.92 -16.07 -7.34
C THR A 36 -14.22 -14.62 -7.72
N PHE A 37 -15.47 -14.35 -8.07
CA PHE A 37 -15.96 -13.01 -8.38
C PHE A 37 -17.32 -12.74 -7.75
N ILE A 38 -17.52 -11.51 -7.26
CA ILE A 38 -18.80 -10.99 -6.80
C ILE A 38 -19.37 -10.08 -7.90
N VAL A 39 -20.60 -10.34 -8.33
CA VAL A 39 -21.34 -9.45 -9.24
C VAL A 39 -22.24 -8.56 -8.41
N LEU A 40 -21.79 -7.32 -8.19
CA LEU A 40 -22.44 -6.38 -7.30
C LEU A 40 -23.29 -5.36 -8.08
N LYS A 41 -24.60 -5.32 -7.80
CA LYS A 41 -25.49 -4.27 -8.29
C LYS A 41 -25.53 -3.14 -7.26
N LYS A 42 -24.81 -2.05 -7.53
CA LYS A 42 -24.71 -0.88 -6.66
C LYS A 42 -25.58 0.27 -7.12
N LYS A 43 -26.16 0.99 -6.17
CA LYS A 43 -26.90 2.23 -6.37
C LYS A 43 -25.94 3.41 -6.49
N ARG A 44 -26.29 4.33 -7.39
CA ARG A 44 -25.72 5.67 -7.43
C ARG A 44 -26.80 6.66 -7.07
N TYR A 45 -26.49 7.51 -6.10
CA TYR A 45 -27.35 8.57 -5.63
C TYR A 45 -27.03 9.87 -6.34
N VAL A 46 -28.02 10.76 -6.43
CA VAL A 46 -27.84 12.16 -6.83
C VAL A 46 -28.33 13.06 -5.70
N CYS A 47 -27.48 14.02 -5.32
CA CYS A 47 -27.86 15.03 -4.35
C CYS A 47 -28.86 16.00 -4.98
N LYS A 48 -30.01 16.20 -4.32
CA LYS A 48 -31.05 17.15 -4.77
C LYS A 48 -30.61 18.61 -4.67
N TYR A 49 -29.63 18.91 -3.81
CA TYR A 49 -29.20 20.29 -3.52
C TYR A 49 -28.01 20.76 -4.36
N CYS A 50 -27.03 19.89 -4.63
CA CYS A 50 -25.82 20.27 -5.37
C CYS A 50 -25.58 19.45 -6.65
N GLY A 51 -26.50 18.56 -7.02
CA GLY A 51 -26.40 17.70 -8.20
C GLY A 51 -25.31 16.63 -8.17
N LYS A 52 -24.52 16.53 -7.08
CA LYS A 52 -23.41 15.55 -6.98
C LYS A 52 -23.94 14.12 -7.08
N LYS A 53 -23.36 13.34 -7.99
CA LYS A 53 -23.60 11.90 -8.12
C LYS A 53 -22.55 11.12 -7.33
N PHE A 54 -22.95 10.13 -6.55
CA PHE A 54 -22.04 9.31 -5.75
C PHE A 54 -22.57 7.87 -5.58
N CYS A 55 -21.67 6.90 -5.40
CA CYS A 55 -22.07 5.51 -5.16
C CYS A 55 -22.48 5.32 -3.70
N GLU A 56 -23.32 4.32 -3.45
CA GLU A 56 -23.55 3.85 -2.09
C GLU A 56 -22.25 3.39 -1.42
N TYR A 57 -22.20 3.50 -0.09
CA TYR A 57 -21.10 2.97 0.69
C TYR A 57 -21.24 1.45 0.85
N ILE A 58 -20.14 0.74 0.64
CA ILE A 58 -20.09 -0.73 0.68
C ILE A 58 -18.92 -1.13 1.58
N TYR A 59 -19.24 -1.67 2.75
CA TYR A 59 -18.26 -1.86 3.83
C TYR A 59 -17.06 -2.75 3.47
N PHE A 60 -17.24 -3.73 2.59
CA PHE A 60 -16.19 -4.67 2.18
C PHE A 60 -15.44 -4.26 0.90
N LEU A 61 -15.85 -3.16 0.26
CA LEU A 61 -15.33 -2.71 -1.03
C LEU A 61 -14.88 -1.24 -0.95
N PRO A 62 -13.57 -0.97 -0.84
CA PRO A 62 -13.07 0.38 -0.85
C PRO A 62 -13.45 1.12 -2.13
N ARG A 63 -13.65 2.43 -2.00
CA ARG A 63 -14.01 3.29 -3.13
C ARG A 63 -13.00 3.14 -4.26
N TYR A 64 -13.51 3.05 -5.49
CA TYR A 64 -12.72 2.89 -6.73
C TYR A 64 -11.94 1.57 -6.87
N ARG A 65 -11.98 0.65 -5.90
CA ARG A 65 -11.34 -0.66 -6.03
C ARG A 65 -12.27 -1.68 -6.69
N LYS A 66 -11.65 -2.69 -7.32
CA LYS A 66 -12.30 -3.88 -7.91
C LYS A 66 -11.92 -5.18 -7.20
N ILE A 67 -11.38 -5.07 -5.99
CA ILE A 67 -10.97 -6.16 -5.11
C ILE A 67 -11.57 -5.93 -3.73
N THR A 68 -11.97 -7.00 -3.04
CA THR A 68 -12.50 -6.92 -1.68
C THR A 68 -11.39 -6.63 -0.65
N ASN A 69 -11.79 -6.15 0.53
CA ASN A 69 -10.88 -6.06 1.69
C ASN A 69 -10.29 -7.43 2.03
N SER A 70 -11.12 -8.47 2.00
CA SER A 70 -10.72 -9.85 2.28
C SER A 70 -9.66 -10.36 1.30
N LEU A 71 -9.81 -10.08 0.00
CA LEU A 71 -8.80 -10.42 -1.01
C LEU A 71 -7.49 -9.65 -0.79
N THR A 72 -7.57 -8.38 -0.37
CA THR A 72 -6.39 -7.58 -0.05
C THR A 72 -5.62 -8.20 1.12
N PHE A 73 -6.31 -8.58 2.20
CA PHE A 73 -5.69 -9.26 3.34
C PHE A 73 -5.11 -10.62 2.96
N TYR A 74 -5.82 -11.39 2.11
CA TYR A 74 -5.31 -12.65 1.58
C TYR A 74 -4.00 -12.48 0.80
N ILE A 75 -3.90 -11.45 -0.04
CA ILE A 75 -2.67 -11.11 -0.76
C ILE A 75 -1.53 -10.82 0.22
N PHE A 76 -1.78 -10.03 1.28
CA PHE A 76 -0.79 -9.75 2.31
C PHE A 76 -0.30 -11.00 3.03
N THR A 77 -1.21 -11.92 3.38
CA THR A 77 -0.84 -13.19 3.99
C THR A 77 0.04 -14.03 3.07
N LYS A 78 -0.21 -14.03 1.76
CA LYS A 78 0.65 -14.74 0.78
C LYS A 78 2.00 -14.07 0.59
N LEU A 79 2.06 -12.75 0.56
CA LEU A 79 3.32 -12.01 0.55
C LEU A 79 4.16 -12.32 1.80
N LYS A 80 3.52 -12.36 2.98
CA LYS A 80 4.17 -12.73 4.25
C LYS A 80 4.75 -14.16 4.21
N ASN A 81 4.08 -15.08 3.54
CA ASN A 81 4.51 -16.48 3.41
C ASN A 81 5.43 -16.72 2.20
N HIS A 82 6.16 -15.68 1.75
CA HIS A 82 7.19 -15.75 0.71
C HIS A 82 6.72 -16.28 -0.66
N TYR A 83 5.43 -16.16 -1.00
CA TYR A 83 4.97 -16.44 -2.35
C TYR A 83 5.47 -15.36 -3.33
N SER A 84 5.86 -15.76 -4.54
CA SER A 84 6.27 -14.81 -5.56
C SER A 84 5.09 -13.92 -5.99
N ILE A 85 5.36 -12.67 -6.35
CA ILE A 85 4.34 -11.73 -6.85
C ILE A 85 3.57 -12.31 -8.05
N LYS A 86 4.27 -13.06 -8.92
CA LYS A 86 3.67 -13.72 -10.09
C LYS A 86 2.70 -14.83 -9.68
N ASP A 87 3.08 -15.66 -8.71
CA ASP A 87 2.22 -16.75 -8.22
C ASP A 87 0.98 -16.21 -7.51
N ILE A 88 1.15 -15.15 -6.70
CA ILE A 88 0.03 -14.48 -6.04
C ILE A 88 -0.93 -13.90 -7.10
N ALA A 89 -0.42 -13.23 -8.12
CA ALA A 89 -1.25 -12.70 -9.21
C ALA A 89 -2.03 -13.81 -9.95
N LYS A 90 -1.39 -14.95 -10.23
CA LYS A 90 -2.03 -16.11 -10.85
C LYS A 90 -3.14 -16.69 -9.96
N LEU A 91 -2.84 -16.90 -8.67
CA LEU A 91 -3.76 -17.48 -7.68
C LEU A 91 -5.00 -16.60 -7.45
N THR A 92 -4.79 -15.29 -7.32
CA THR A 92 -5.85 -14.32 -6.99
C THR A 92 -6.52 -13.70 -8.21
N SER A 93 -6.01 -13.97 -9.41
CA SER A 93 -6.43 -13.37 -10.67
C SER A 93 -6.33 -11.84 -10.72
N VAL A 94 -5.57 -11.21 -9.83
CA VAL A 94 -5.22 -9.79 -9.95
C VAL A 94 -4.00 -9.63 -10.85
N SER A 95 -3.77 -8.41 -11.36
CA SER A 95 -2.56 -8.14 -12.12
C SER A 95 -1.34 -8.12 -11.20
N VAL A 96 -0.17 -8.47 -11.73
CA VAL A 96 1.13 -8.30 -11.06
C VAL A 96 1.27 -6.86 -10.53
N THR A 97 0.88 -5.87 -11.32
CA THR A 97 0.89 -4.45 -10.93
C THR A 97 0.01 -4.14 -9.73
N THR A 98 -1.10 -4.85 -9.55
CA THR A 98 -1.97 -4.68 -8.38
C THR A 98 -1.31 -5.25 -7.13
N VAL A 99 -0.69 -6.43 -7.24
CA VAL A 99 0.05 -7.04 -6.13
C VAL A 99 1.22 -6.15 -5.71
N MET A 100 1.99 -5.61 -6.66
CA MET A 100 3.07 -4.65 -6.38
C MET A 100 2.58 -3.41 -5.65
N ARG A 101 1.52 -2.76 -6.14
CA ARG A 101 0.93 -1.59 -5.46
C ARG A 101 0.47 -1.89 -4.04
N LEU A 102 -0.03 -3.11 -3.78
CA LEU A 102 -0.40 -3.52 -2.44
C LEU A 102 0.85 -3.74 -1.58
N PHE A 103 1.88 -4.37 -2.12
CA PHE A 103 3.17 -4.55 -1.45
C PHE A 103 3.79 -3.20 -1.05
N ASP A 104 3.74 -2.20 -1.93
CA ASP A 104 4.25 -0.86 -1.67
C ASP A 104 3.55 -0.16 -0.49
N ILE A 105 2.29 -0.50 -0.19
CA ILE A 105 1.58 0.02 1.00
C ILE A 105 2.20 -0.50 2.30
N ILE A 106 2.79 -1.71 2.27
CA ILE A 106 3.54 -2.28 3.40
C ILE A 106 4.98 -1.73 3.44
N GLY A 107 5.39 -1.03 2.37
CA GLY A 107 6.75 -0.56 2.12
C GLY A 107 7.35 0.30 3.22
N MET A 108 8.68 0.35 3.20
CA MET A 108 9.56 0.90 4.23
C MET A 108 9.17 2.31 4.67
N GLU A 109 9.29 2.59 5.96
CA GLU A 109 9.33 3.98 6.43
C GLU A 109 10.62 4.57 5.87
N THR A 110 10.55 5.37 4.83
CA THR A 110 11.74 6.01 4.21
C THR A 110 11.94 7.45 4.68
N ASN A 111 11.03 7.97 5.50
CA ASN A 111 11.08 9.34 5.98
C ASN A 111 11.44 9.37 7.47
N PHE A 112 12.73 9.59 7.76
CA PHE A 112 13.23 9.77 9.12
C PHE A 112 13.59 11.24 9.33
N GLU A 113 12.73 11.97 10.03
CA GLU A 113 13.07 13.31 10.54
C GLU A 113 14.09 13.23 11.69
N VAL A 114 14.15 12.08 12.37
CA VAL A 114 15.05 11.84 13.51
C VAL A 114 15.66 10.45 13.41
N LEU A 115 16.98 10.37 13.57
CA LEU A 115 17.70 9.11 13.65
C LEU A 115 17.23 8.30 14.87
N PRO A 116 16.87 7.02 14.72
CA PRO A 116 16.51 6.21 15.88
C PRO A 116 17.73 5.98 16.79
N GLU A 117 17.45 5.81 18.08
CA GLU A 117 18.45 5.59 19.13
C GLU A 117 19.36 4.38 18.86
N VAL A 118 18.81 3.33 18.22
CA VAL A 118 19.55 2.12 17.87
C VAL A 118 19.26 1.74 16.43
N ILE A 119 20.33 1.40 15.71
CA ILE A 119 20.29 0.94 14.33
C ILE A 119 21.01 -0.40 14.24
N SER A 120 20.41 -1.32 13.49
CA SER A 120 21.05 -2.57 13.06
C SER A 120 21.42 -2.44 11.59
N ILE A 121 22.66 -2.76 11.25
CA ILE A 121 23.15 -2.81 9.87
C ILE A 121 23.40 -4.28 9.56
N ASN A 122 22.85 -4.76 8.44
CA ASN A 122 23.07 -6.14 8.00
C ASN A 122 23.35 -6.18 6.50
N GLU A 123 24.31 -7.01 6.09
CA GLU A 123 24.70 -7.21 4.70
C GLU A 123 24.22 -8.54 4.16
N PHE A 124 23.76 -8.55 2.92
CA PHE A 124 23.45 -9.78 2.21
C PHE A 124 23.81 -9.65 0.73
N LYS A 125 24.11 -10.79 0.13
CA LYS A 125 24.39 -10.89 -1.30
C LYS A 125 23.08 -11.08 -2.05
N GLY A 126 22.83 -10.27 -3.07
CA GLY A 126 21.63 -10.32 -3.89
C GLY A 126 21.91 -9.94 -5.33
N ASN A 127 20.98 -10.23 -6.24
CA ASN A 127 21.14 -9.95 -7.68
C ASN A 127 20.18 -8.84 -8.17
N SER A 128 19.53 -8.14 -7.24
CA SER A 128 18.50 -7.15 -7.55
C SER A 128 19.07 -5.75 -7.85
N GLY A 129 18.64 -5.13 -8.95
CA GLY A 129 19.00 -3.76 -9.28
C GLY A 129 20.45 -3.58 -9.74
N GLY A 130 21.02 -4.59 -10.40
CA GLY A 130 22.34 -4.52 -11.03
C GLY A 130 23.54 -4.54 -10.07
N ARG A 131 23.31 -4.71 -8.77
CA ARG A 131 24.36 -4.73 -7.74
C ARG A 131 24.35 -6.05 -6.97
N LYS A 132 25.54 -6.51 -6.57
CA LYS A 132 25.80 -7.82 -5.97
C LYS A 132 25.61 -7.84 -4.45
N TYR A 133 25.80 -6.70 -3.79
CA TYR A 133 25.71 -6.56 -2.35
C TYR A 133 24.62 -5.56 -1.98
N HIS A 134 23.86 -5.91 -0.95
CA HIS A 134 22.79 -5.09 -0.40
C HIS A 134 23.02 -4.94 1.09
N CYS A 135 22.81 -3.74 1.59
CA CYS A 135 22.94 -3.39 3.00
C CYS A 135 21.57 -2.93 3.50
N MET A 136 21.00 -3.69 4.44
CA MET A 136 19.76 -3.35 5.12
C MET A 136 20.07 -2.57 6.40
N ILE A 137 19.40 -1.44 6.55
CA ILE A 137 19.39 -0.65 7.77
C ILE A 137 18.05 -0.88 8.46
N GLY A 138 18.08 -1.25 9.73
CA GLY A 138 16.88 -1.52 10.53
C GLY A 138 16.90 -0.81 11.89
N ASN A 139 15.73 -0.61 12.47
CA ASN A 139 15.57 -0.25 13.87
C ASN A 139 15.13 -1.51 14.64
N PRO A 140 16.05 -2.17 15.37
CA PRO A 140 15.74 -3.42 16.07
C PRO A 140 14.73 -3.21 17.21
N LYS A 141 14.76 -2.05 17.90
CA LYS A 141 13.80 -1.72 18.97
C LYS A 141 12.36 -1.65 18.44
N ARG A 142 12.16 -1.05 17.26
CA ARG A 142 10.84 -0.91 16.62
C ARG A 142 10.48 -2.07 15.69
N ARG A 143 11.40 -3.01 15.46
CA ARG A 143 11.28 -4.12 14.49
C ARG A 143 10.91 -3.64 13.09
N LYS A 144 11.53 -2.54 12.64
CA LYS A 144 11.27 -1.94 11.33
C LYS A 144 12.52 -1.90 10.47
N ILE A 145 12.35 -2.11 9.18
CA ILE A 145 13.40 -1.84 8.19
C ILE A 145 13.32 -0.35 7.84
N LEU A 146 14.46 0.32 7.89
CA LEU A 146 14.60 1.75 7.63
C LEU A 146 14.95 2.00 6.17
N ASP A 147 15.97 1.31 5.67
CA ASP A 147 16.40 1.46 4.29
C ASP A 147 17.12 0.21 3.76
N SER A 148 17.24 0.12 2.44
CA SER A 148 18.01 -0.90 1.72
C SER A 148 18.91 -0.25 0.68
N LEU A 149 20.19 -0.17 1.02
CA LEU A 149 21.23 0.41 0.17
C LEU A 149 21.85 -0.65 -0.72
N LYS A 150 22.23 -0.28 -1.94
CA LYS A 150 22.89 -1.18 -2.90
C LYS A 150 24.35 -0.79 -3.04
N ALA A 151 25.26 -1.76 -2.97
CA ALA A 151 26.71 -1.54 -3.10
C ALA A 151 27.33 -2.40 -4.22
N GLU A 152 28.33 -1.86 -4.90
CA GLU A 152 29.07 -2.58 -5.96
C GLU A 152 30.12 -3.51 -5.38
N ASN A 153 30.73 -3.14 -4.25
CA ASN A 153 31.81 -3.86 -3.56
C ASN A 153 31.44 -4.20 -2.10
N THR A 154 32.24 -5.07 -1.46
CA THR A 154 32.08 -5.61 -0.08
C THR A 154 32.18 -4.56 1.05
N TYR A 155 31.76 -4.96 2.26
CA TYR A 155 31.84 -4.39 3.63
C TYR A 155 32.40 -2.97 3.91
N SER A 156 33.46 -2.50 3.24
CA SER A 156 34.07 -1.20 3.53
C SER A 156 33.30 -0.01 2.94
N TYR A 157 32.51 -0.24 1.89
CA TYR A 157 31.73 0.81 1.22
C TYR A 157 30.36 1.04 1.86
N SER A 158 29.73 -0.01 2.38
CA SER A 158 28.42 0.02 3.05
C SER A 158 28.44 0.92 4.28
N ILE A 159 29.43 0.78 5.18
CA ILE A 159 29.58 1.68 6.34
C ILE A 159 29.78 3.13 5.91
N ARG A 160 30.61 3.36 4.88
CA ARG A 160 30.86 4.71 4.33
C ARG A 160 29.60 5.35 3.74
N ILE A 161 28.80 4.58 3.00
CA ILE A 161 27.51 5.03 2.45
C ILE A 161 26.53 5.31 3.58
N VAL A 162 26.46 4.45 4.60
CA VAL A 162 25.59 4.64 5.78
C VAL A 162 25.97 5.92 6.54
N ILE A 163 27.26 6.13 6.80
CA ILE A 163 27.77 7.35 7.45
C ILE A 163 27.43 8.59 6.62
N HIS A 164 27.72 8.57 5.31
CA HIS A 164 27.42 9.69 4.42
C HIS A 164 25.91 9.96 4.32
N HIS A 165 25.09 8.92 4.29
CA HIS A 165 23.64 9.03 4.27
C HIS A 165 23.10 9.67 5.57
N PHE A 166 23.61 9.27 6.73
CA PHE A 166 23.25 9.90 8.01
C PHE A 166 23.80 11.33 8.16
N GLN A 167 24.98 11.63 7.61
CA GLN A 167 25.51 12.99 7.56
C GLN A 167 24.63 13.92 6.71
N GLN A 168 24.09 13.43 5.58
CA GLN A 168 23.14 14.19 4.75
C GLN A 168 21.78 14.40 5.43
N ILE A 169 21.28 13.41 6.19
CA ILE A 169 20.04 13.57 6.97
C ILE A 169 20.23 14.65 8.04
N ASN A 170 21.34 14.61 8.80
CA ASN A 170 21.62 15.61 9.84
C ASN A 170 21.77 17.04 9.28
N SER A 171 22.41 17.21 8.13
CA SER A 171 22.56 18.54 7.50
C SER A 171 21.23 19.11 6.98
N ASN A 172 20.33 18.27 6.48
CA ASN A 172 18.98 18.69 6.09
C ASN A 172 18.08 19.04 7.28
N VAL A 173 18.23 18.34 8.42
CA VAL A 173 17.49 18.65 9.66
C VAL A 173 17.97 19.97 10.28
N ILE A 174 19.26 20.27 10.22
CA ILE A 174 19.82 21.56 10.68
C ILE A 174 19.34 22.72 9.81
N HIS A 175 19.25 22.53 8.48
CA HIS A 175 18.77 23.58 7.58
C HIS A 175 17.27 23.89 7.69
N GLN A 176 16.46 22.95 8.18
CA GLN A 176 15.03 23.19 8.45
C GLN A 176 14.80 23.93 9.79
N ARG A 177 15.69 23.75 10.79
CA ARG A 177 15.60 24.48 12.06
C ARG A 177 15.99 25.96 11.96
N ASN A 178 16.80 26.34 10.97
CA ASN A 178 17.22 27.73 10.76
C ASN A 178 16.29 28.54 9.82
N ARG A 179 15.08 28.06 9.55
CA ARG A 179 14.03 28.77 8.77
C ARG A 179 12.74 29.03 9.56
N HIS A 180 12.83 29.03 10.89
CA HIS A 180 11.77 29.51 11.78
C HIS A 180 12.34 30.57 12.71
#